data_AF-A0A1V4PNL9-F1
#
_entry.id   AF-A0A1V4PNL9-F1
#
_cell.length_a   1.000
_cell.length_b   1.000
_cell.length_c   1.000
_cell.angle_alpha   90.00
_cell.angle_beta   90.00
_cell.angle_gamma   90.00
#
_symmetry.space_group_name_H-M   'P 1'
#
loop_
_entity.id
_entity.type
_entity.pdbx_description
1 polymer ?
#
loop_
_entity_poly.entity_id
_entity_poly.type
_entity_poly.pdbx_seq_one_letter_code
_entity_poly.pdbx_strand_id
1 'polypeptide(L)'
;ATSGRLTAANRESLADLVSALQDAAGWLDLGDHRALMCRDDNAFDAVVTALIARAAQLGRTRMPDDADRSVALREDWIHVPDCSLDALRSSG
;
A
#
# COMPACT_ATOMS: atom_id res chain seq x y z
N ALA A 1 4.00 -16.56 20.71
CA ALA A 1 2.67 -16.36 21.35
C ALA A 1 2.60 -14.90 21.75
N THR A 2 1.68 -14.07 21.26
CA THR A 2 0.24 -14.27 21.17
C THR A 2 -0.34 -13.56 19.95
N SER A 3 -1.16 -14.32 19.21
CA SER A 3 -2.08 -13.85 18.18
C SER A 3 -3.19 -12.98 18.80
N GLY A 4 -3.60 -11.90 18.12
CA GLY A 4 -4.93 -11.33 18.33
C GLY A 4 -5.04 -9.81 18.31
N ARG A 5 -5.64 -9.25 17.24
CA ARG A 5 -6.98 -8.63 17.25
C ARG A 5 -7.25 -7.83 15.97
N LEU A 6 -7.74 -8.49 14.93
CA LEU A 6 -8.36 -7.81 13.77
C LEU A 6 -9.49 -8.68 13.16
N THR A 7 -10.28 -9.37 13.98
CA THR A 7 -11.04 -10.54 13.50
C THR A 7 -12.47 -10.26 12.97
N ALA A 8 -13.03 -9.05 13.11
CA ALA A 8 -14.31 -8.71 12.47
C ALA A 8 -14.45 -7.22 12.14
N ALA A 9 -14.21 -6.34 13.12
CA ALA A 9 -14.20 -4.88 12.89
C ALA A 9 -13.20 -4.47 11.80
N ASN A 10 -12.06 -5.17 11.74
CA ASN A 10 -11.06 -4.91 10.71
C ASN A 10 -11.52 -5.28 9.30
N ARG A 11 -12.48 -6.20 9.14
CA ARG A 11 -13.01 -6.60 7.82
C ARG A 11 -14.01 -5.58 7.28
N GLU A 12 -14.87 -5.02 8.14
CA GLU A 12 -15.68 -3.85 7.78
C GLU A 12 -14.78 -2.67 7.43
N SER A 13 -13.73 -2.42 8.23
CA SER A 13 -12.70 -1.44 7.90
C SER A 13 -11.95 -1.74 6.60
N LEU A 14 -11.74 -3.03 6.25
CA LEU A 14 -11.02 -3.40 5.02
C LEU A 14 -11.85 -3.15 3.77
N ALA A 15 -13.17 -3.42 3.80
CA ALA A 15 -14.06 -3.08 2.70
C ALA A 15 -14.13 -1.56 2.47
N ASP A 16 -14.10 -0.77 3.56
CA ASP A 16 -14.04 0.69 3.49
C ASP A 16 -12.70 1.16 2.92
N LEU A 17 -11.58 0.56 3.34
CA LEU A 17 -10.24 0.86 2.79
C LEU A 17 -10.14 0.51 1.31
N VAL A 18 -10.68 -0.63 0.89
CA VAL A 18 -10.74 -1.02 -0.52
C VAL A 18 -11.58 -0.01 -1.32
N SER A 19 -12.71 0.43 -0.78
CA SER A 19 -13.57 1.43 -1.44
C SER A 19 -12.86 2.78 -1.54
N ALA A 20 -12.24 3.25 -0.46
CA ALA A 20 -11.45 4.48 -0.45
C ALA A 20 -10.27 4.42 -1.44
N LEU A 21 -9.61 3.26 -1.55
CA LEU A 21 -8.54 3.04 -2.54
C LEU A 21 -9.09 3.16 -3.96
N GLN A 22 -10.23 2.53 -4.27
CA GLN A 22 -10.85 2.62 -5.60
C GLN A 22 -11.33 4.04 -5.92
N ASP A 23 -11.86 4.77 -4.93
CA ASP A 23 -12.27 6.16 -5.10
C ASP A 23 -11.07 7.06 -5.39
N ALA A 24 -9.96 6.86 -4.67
CA ALA A 24 -8.72 7.62 -4.86
C ALA A 24 -7.91 7.20 -6.10
N ALA A 25 -8.12 5.98 -6.61
CA ALA A 25 -7.44 5.44 -7.78
C ALA A 25 -8.44 4.78 -8.74
N GLY A 26 -9.38 5.57 -9.29
CA GLY A 26 -10.38 5.06 -10.25
C GLY A 26 -9.80 4.50 -11.54
N TRP A 27 -8.49 4.64 -11.76
CA TRP A 27 -7.73 4.03 -12.86
C TRP A 27 -7.21 2.62 -12.54
N LEU A 28 -7.27 2.18 -11.27
CA LEU A 28 -6.80 0.88 -10.82
C LEU A 28 -7.94 -0.15 -10.92
N ASP A 29 -7.89 -0.99 -11.94
CA ASP A 29 -8.81 -2.12 -12.07
C ASP A 29 -8.38 -3.27 -11.15
N LEU A 30 -9.18 -3.52 -10.11
CA LEU A 30 -8.95 -4.61 -9.16
C LEU A 30 -9.58 -5.94 -9.61
N GLY A 31 -10.49 -5.93 -10.59
CA GLY A 31 -11.22 -7.11 -11.05
C GLY A 31 -11.72 -8.01 -9.90
N ASP A 32 -11.48 -9.31 -10.04
CA ASP A 32 -11.86 -10.33 -9.05
C ASP A 32 -11.09 -10.24 -7.73
N HIS A 33 -9.93 -9.55 -7.71
CA HIS A 33 -9.12 -9.40 -6.49
C HIS A 33 -9.80 -8.52 -5.45
N ARG A 34 -10.72 -7.62 -5.86
CA ARG A 34 -11.48 -6.78 -4.93
C ARG A 34 -12.17 -7.59 -3.84
N ALA A 35 -12.82 -8.69 -4.21
CA ALA A 35 -13.56 -9.53 -3.26
C ALA A 35 -12.63 -10.21 -2.23
N LEU A 36 -11.41 -10.57 -2.67
CA LEU A 36 -10.37 -11.13 -1.80
C LEU A 36 -9.80 -10.06 -0.87
N MET A 37 -9.49 -8.87 -1.40
CA MET A 37 -8.99 -7.74 -0.62
C MET A 37 -9.97 -7.29 0.47
N CYS A 38 -11.30 -7.40 0.28
CA CYS A 38 -12.26 -7.08 1.34
C CYS A 38 -12.29 -8.11 2.50
N ARG A 39 -11.60 -9.25 2.38
CA ARG A 39 -11.70 -10.37 3.34
C ARG A 39 -10.34 -10.82 3.88
N ASP A 40 -9.25 -10.45 3.22
CA ASP A 40 -7.88 -10.82 3.56
C ASP A 40 -7.00 -9.56 3.51
N ASP A 41 -6.48 -9.18 4.67
CA ASP A 41 -5.59 -8.04 4.83
C ASP A 41 -4.27 -8.23 4.08
N ASN A 42 -3.77 -9.47 3.96
CA ASN A 42 -2.56 -9.74 3.18
C ASN A 42 -2.77 -9.46 1.69
N ALA A 43 -3.97 -9.73 1.17
CA ALA A 43 -4.30 -9.42 -0.22
C ALA A 43 -4.39 -7.90 -0.45
N PHE A 44 -4.91 -7.15 0.53
CA PHE A 44 -4.90 -5.69 0.49
C PHE A 44 -3.47 -5.12 0.57
N ASP A 45 -2.67 -5.60 1.52
CA ASP A 45 -1.29 -5.18 1.73
C ASP A 45 -0.41 -5.48 0.51
N ALA A 46 -0.65 -6.59 -0.19
CA ALA A 46 0.05 -6.90 -1.44
C ALA A 46 -0.19 -5.85 -2.53
N VAL A 47 -1.42 -5.35 -2.65
CA VAL A 47 -1.75 -4.27 -3.61
C VAL A 47 -1.12 -2.95 -3.18
N VAL A 48 -1.17 -2.59 -1.89
CA VAL A 48 -0.50 -1.40 -1.36
C VAL A 48 1.01 -1.47 -1.61
N THR A 49 1.62 -2.64 -1.38
CA THR A 49 3.04 -2.89 -1.64
C THR A 49 3.39 -2.72 -3.12
N ALA A 50 2.55 -3.23 -4.03
CA ALA A 50 2.75 -3.04 -5.46
C ALA A 50 2.68 -1.56 -5.88
N LEU A 51 1.78 -0.78 -5.27
CA LEU A 51 1.68 0.68 -5.50
C LEU A 51 2.93 1.42 -4.98
N ILE A 52 3.45 1.04 -3.81
CA ILE A 52 4.70 1.59 -3.26
C ILE A 52 5.88 1.25 -4.17
N ALA A 53 5.99 -0.01 -4.63
CA ALA A 53 7.04 -0.44 -5.56
C ALA A 53 6.97 0.35 -6.87
N ARG A 54 5.77 0.63 -7.37
CA ARG A 54 5.54 1.48 -8.54
C ARG A 54 5.98 2.92 -8.29
N ALA A 55 5.64 3.51 -7.15
CA ALA A 55 6.11 4.84 -6.79
C ALA A 55 7.64 4.90 -6.73
N ALA A 56 8.28 3.88 -6.16
CA ALA A 56 9.74 3.76 -6.10
C ALA A 56 10.35 3.68 -7.51
N GLN A 57 9.78 2.87 -8.41
CA GLN A 57 10.19 2.78 -9.81
C GLN A 57 10.10 4.14 -10.54
N LEU A 58 9.08 4.94 -10.23
CA LEU A 58 8.88 6.27 -10.82
C LEU A 58 9.71 7.39 -10.14
N GLY A 59 10.51 7.06 -9.11
CA GLY A 59 11.26 8.05 -8.33
C GLY A 59 10.38 8.97 -7.49
N ARG A 60 9.18 8.52 -7.10
CA ARG A 60 8.18 9.26 -6.32
C ARG A 60 8.09 8.78 -4.88
N THR A 61 9.26 8.53 -4.29
CA THR A 61 9.38 8.09 -2.90
C THR A 61 10.51 8.86 -2.23
N ARG A 62 10.37 9.08 -0.93
CA ARG A 62 11.47 9.64 -0.14
C ARG A 62 12.41 8.54 0.30
N MET A 63 13.69 8.76 0.05
CA MET A 63 14.75 7.98 0.68
C MET A 63 15.08 8.58 2.06
N PRO A 64 15.56 7.75 3.01
CA PRO A 64 16.18 8.26 4.22
C PRO A 64 17.32 9.22 3.87
N ASP A 65 17.45 10.30 4.63
CA ASP A 65 18.63 11.15 4.52
C ASP A 65 19.89 10.44 5.05
N ASP A 66 21.04 11.08 4.92
CA ASP A 66 22.31 10.47 5.35
C ASP A 66 22.39 10.25 6.87
N ALA A 67 21.64 11.00 7.68
CA ALA A 67 21.59 10.82 9.13
C ALA A 67 20.81 9.54 9.50
N ASP A 68 19.72 9.26 8.79
CA ASP A 68 18.85 8.12 9.05
C ASP A 68 19.28 6.83 8.32
N ARG A 69 20.18 6.90 7.33
CA ARG A 69 20.58 5.75 6.50
C ARG A 69 21.03 4.53 7.30
N SER A 70 21.78 4.74 8.38
CA SER A 70 22.29 3.63 9.21
C SER A 70 21.20 2.92 10.02
N VAL A 71 20.13 3.64 10.37
CA VAL A 71 18.95 3.08 11.05
C VAL A 71 18.06 2.39 10.02
N ALA A 72 17.80 3.05 8.90
CA ALA A 72 16.98 2.50 7.82
C ALA A 72 17.47 1.15 7.30
N LEU A 73 18.80 0.94 7.22
CA LEU A 73 19.40 -0.34 6.80
C LEU A 73 19.29 -1.46 7.86
N ARG A 74 19.17 -1.12 9.15
CA ARG A 74 19.07 -2.11 10.24
C ARG A 74 17.63 -2.49 10.55
N GLU A 75 16.71 -1.55 10.37
CA GLU A 75 15.30 -1.67 10.71
C GLU A 75 14.43 -1.97 9.47
N ASP A 76 15.06 -2.32 8.34
CA ASP A 76 14.41 -2.66 7.07
C ASP A 76 13.33 -1.65 6.64
N TRP A 77 13.65 -0.36 6.69
CA TRP A 77 12.71 0.68 6.29
C TRP A 77 12.28 0.51 4.83
N ILE A 78 10.99 0.71 4.58
CA ILE A 78 10.42 0.67 3.22
C ILE A 78 10.37 2.06 2.61
N HIS A 79 10.27 2.11 1.28
CA HIS A 79 10.00 3.35 0.56
C HIS A 79 8.66 3.95 0.96
N VAL A 80 8.63 5.26 1.21
CA VAL A 80 7.39 6.01 1.48
C VAL A 80 7.08 6.91 0.28
N PRO A 81 5.94 6.71 -0.41
CA PRO A 81 5.51 7.58 -1.49
C PRO A 81 5.32 9.04 -1.04
N ASP A 82 5.68 9.98 -1.90
CA ASP A 82 5.45 11.42 -1.68
C ASP A 82 4.54 12.06 -2.75
N CYS A 83 3.83 11.20 -3.50
CA CYS A 83 2.92 11.59 -4.57
C CYS A 83 1.50 11.10 -4.32
N SER A 84 0.54 11.63 -5.09
CA SER A 84 -0.82 11.09 -5.14
C SER A 84 -0.87 9.76 -5.91
N LEU A 85 -1.97 9.01 -5.77
CA LEU A 85 -2.19 7.79 -6.55
C LEU A 85 -2.28 8.07 -8.06
N ASP A 86 -2.88 9.19 -8.47
CA ASP A 86 -2.92 9.59 -9.89
C ASP A 86 -1.53 9.75 -10.52
N ALA A 87 -0.51 10.12 -9.73
CA ALA A 87 0.86 10.24 -10.23
C ALA A 87 1.50 8.88 -10.56
N LEU A 88 0.88 7.76 -10.18
CA LEU A 88 1.35 6.40 -10.47
C LEU A 88 0.88 5.89 -11.84
N ARG A 89 -0.11 6.54 -12.43
CA ARG A 89 -0.61 6.23 -13.77
C ARG A 89 0.54 6.28 -14.76
N SER A 90 0.72 5.23 -15.56
CA SER A 90 1.66 5.30 -16.67
C SER A 90 1.32 6.50 -17.55
N SER A 91 2.31 7.34 -17.83
CA SER A 91 2.39 8.02 -19.10
C SER A 91 3.08 7.06 -20.08
N GLY A 92 2.37 6.03 -20.57
CA GLY A 92 2.96 5.00 -21.44
C GLY A 92 2.35 3.62 -21.29
#